data_AF-A0AAD7E773-F1
#
_entry.id   AF-A0AAD7E773-F1
#
_cell.length_a   1.000
_cell.length_b   1.000
_cell.length_c   1.000
_cell.angle_alpha   90.00
_cell.angle_beta   90.00
_cell.angle_gamma   90.00
#
_symmetry.space_group_name_H-M   'P 1'
#
loop_
_entity.id
_entity.type
_entity.pdbx_description
1 polymer ?
#
loop_
_entity_poly.entity_id
_entity_poly.type
_entity_poly.pdbx_seq_one_letter_code
_entity_poly.pdbx_strand_id
1 'polypeptide(L)'
;MRFLFYAVPLALAGSTLADPTLQQMLGFLQQFGQDFSYPRNLEVAKSINYTGFAEDIVGRVDVTETFIGRELNTEYIFGLFAGIATGANASTPLLGVPLNGSLVDLVIENNLMIATTLRDFNWTVAVVPTLWQLKFLFNDQGQVTQYDAILYRASALFASVWPKVAKAAIQELGLPHHTSDTVALQTRAAVDVCSAHEVYCLGPNQQYKSRAECMNFVLNKIPFGEIWQGGQNTAFCRYIHTPMLQLRPAVHCPHVGPTGGDMCVDHPYESMVVGSPFSQSFSALPNNLTLADLGL
;
A
#
# COMPACT_ATOMS: atom_id res chain seq x y z
N MET A 1 17.04 6.07 -71.92
CA MET A 1 17.61 6.08 -70.56
C MET A 1 16.50 5.72 -69.58
N ARG A 2 16.53 4.49 -69.04
CA ARG A 2 15.61 4.01 -67.98
C ARG A 2 16.25 4.33 -66.63
N PHE A 3 15.57 5.07 -65.77
CA PHE A 3 15.92 5.16 -64.35
C PHE A 3 14.90 4.35 -63.55
N LEU A 4 15.34 3.19 -63.05
CA LEU A 4 14.65 2.40 -62.04
C LEU A 4 15.02 2.99 -60.68
N PHE A 5 14.07 3.62 -60.01
CA PHE A 5 14.19 3.94 -58.58
C PHE A 5 13.84 2.68 -57.78
N TYR A 6 14.85 2.05 -57.18
CA TYR A 6 14.64 1.06 -56.13
C TYR A 6 14.25 1.79 -54.84
N ALA A 7 12.99 1.68 -54.44
CA ALA A 7 12.58 2.02 -53.09
C ALA A 7 13.09 0.90 -52.16
N VAL A 8 14.07 1.23 -51.33
CA VAL A 8 14.48 0.38 -50.20
C VAL A 8 13.38 0.53 -49.14
N PRO A 9 12.72 -0.55 -48.70
CA PRO A 9 11.82 -0.45 -47.56
C PRO A 9 12.69 -0.19 -46.32
N LEU A 10 12.48 0.96 -45.69
CA LEU A 10 12.96 1.22 -44.34
C LEU A 10 12.22 0.22 -43.44
N ALA A 11 12.89 -0.87 -43.06
CA ALA A 11 12.40 -1.73 -42.00
C ALA A 11 12.42 -0.89 -40.71
N LEU A 12 11.25 -0.42 -40.29
CA LEU A 12 11.04 0.02 -38.92
C LEU A 12 11.30 -1.21 -38.04
N ALA A 13 12.50 -1.30 -37.48
CA ALA A 13 12.77 -2.16 -36.36
C ALA A 13 11.93 -1.64 -35.19
N GLY A 14 10.68 -2.07 -35.12
CA GLY A 14 9.92 -1.98 -33.88
C GLY A 14 10.72 -2.76 -32.86
N SER A 15 11.27 -2.08 -31.87
CA SER A 15 11.80 -2.71 -30.69
C SER A 15 10.64 -3.44 -30.02
N THR A 16 10.46 -4.73 -30.34
CA THR A 16 9.72 -5.61 -29.47
C THR A 16 10.52 -5.65 -28.18
N LEU A 17 10.12 -4.84 -27.20
CA LEU A 17 10.63 -4.99 -25.83
C LEU A 17 10.43 -6.46 -25.47
N ALA A 18 11.49 -7.14 -25.03
CA ALA A 18 11.40 -8.55 -24.72
C ALA A 18 10.44 -8.74 -23.53
N ASP A 19 9.49 -9.67 -23.60
CA ASP A 19 8.65 -9.96 -22.45
C ASP A 19 9.48 -10.66 -21.34
N PRO A 20 9.13 -10.47 -20.06
CA PRO A 20 9.71 -11.26 -18.99
C PRO A 20 9.45 -12.75 -19.22
N THR A 21 10.40 -13.59 -18.81
CA THR A 21 10.18 -15.03 -18.81
C THR A 21 9.15 -15.43 -17.75
N LEU A 22 8.39 -16.50 -18.03
CA LEU A 22 7.50 -17.11 -17.04
C LEU A 22 8.23 -17.45 -15.73
N GLN A 23 9.49 -17.86 -15.81
CA GLN A 23 10.32 -18.17 -14.64
C GLN A 23 10.62 -16.92 -13.78
N GLN A 24 10.91 -15.77 -14.40
CA GLN A 24 11.08 -14.51 -13.67
C GLN A 24 9.80 -14.11 -12.95
N MET A 25 8.65 -14.20 -13.62
CA MET A 25 7.36 -13.84 -13.05
C MET A 25 6.98 -14.75 -11.87
N LEU A 26 7.08 -16.07 -12.03
CA LEU A 26 6.80 -17.03 -10.95
C LEU A 26 7.80 -16.90 -9.79
N GLY A 27 9.07 -16.67 -10.10
CA GLY A 27 10.12 -16.42 -9.10
C GLY A 27 9.83 -15.16 -8.29
N PHE A 28 9.42 -14.07 -8.95
CA PHE A 28 8.96 -12.85 -8.28
C PHE A 28 7.78 -13.14 -7.36
N LEU A 29 6.72 -13.78 -7.84
CA LEU A 29 5.51 -14.03 -7.04
C LEU A 29 5.83 -14.83 -5.77
N GLN A 30 6.66 -15.87 -5.90
CA GLN A 30 7.09 -16.68 -4.76
C GLN A 30 7.89 -15.85 -3.75
N GLN A 31 8.87 -15.08 -4.23
CA GLN A 31 9.73 -14.28 -3.38
C GLN A 31 8.96 -13.14 -2.70
N PHE A 32 8.14 -12.41 -3.47
CA PHE A 32 7.24 -11.36 -2.97
C PHE A 32 6.31 -11.89 -1.88
N GLY A 33 5.72 -13.08 -2.09
CA GLY A 33 4.84 -13.69 -1.11
C GLY A 33 5.53 -14.03 0.22
N GLN A 34 6.81 -14.42 0.18
CA GLN A 34 7.62 -14.65 1.38
C GLN A 34 8.03 -13.33 2.03
N ASP A 35 8.53 -12.39 1.25
CA ASP A 35 9.02 -11.10 1.70
C ASP A 35 7.94 -10.21 2.29
N PHE A 36 6.70 -10.32 1.82
CA PHE A 36 5.56 -9.63 2.40
C PHE A 36 5.20 -10.15 3.80
N SER A 37 5.55 -11.41 4.10
CA SER A 37 5.17 -12.08 5.36
C SER A 37 6.16 -11.74 6.48
N TYR A 38 5.64 -11.63 7.70
CA TYR A 38 6.47 -11.59 8.89
C TYR A 38 7.15 -12.96 9.14
N PRO A 39 8.44 -13.02 9.53
CA PRO A 39 9.34 -11.90 9.83
C PRO A 39 10.20 -11.42 8.66
N ARG A 40 10.04 -11.96 7.44
CA ARG A 40 10.88 -11.60 6.28
C ARG A 40 10.74 -10.14 5.88
N ASN A 41 9.53 -9.58 6.02
CA ASN A 41 9.27 -8.16 5.76
C ASN A 41 10.15 -7.21 6.60
N LEU A 42 10.66 -7.63 7.76
CA LEU A 42 11.59 -6.84 8.57
C LEU A 42 12.92 -6.58 7.86
N GLU A 43 13.44 -7.58 7.14
CA GLU A 43 14.70 -7.46 6.40
C GLU A 43 14.49 -6.56 5.18
N VAL A 44 13.39 -6.78 4.44
CA VAL A 44 13.06 -6.01 3.25
C VAL A 44 12.79 -4.54 3.58
N ALA A 45 12.03 -4.26 4.63
CA ALA A 45 11.72 -2.90 5.08
C ALA A 45 12.99 -2.06 5.34
N LYS A 46 14.04 -2.67 5.91
CA LYS A 46 15.32 -1.98 6.19
C LYS A 46 16.07 -1.59 4.92
N SER A 47 15.83 -2.28 3.81
CA SER A 47 16.50 -1.95 2.54
C SER A 47 15.99 -0.64 1.94
N ILE A 48 14.72 -0.30 2.20
CA ILE A 48 13.98 0.80 1.54
C ILE A 48 14.05 0.70 -0.01
N ASN A 49 14.46 -0.44 -0.56
CA ASN A 49 14.80 -0.60 -1.98
C ASN A 49 14.55 -2.04 -2.43
N TYR A 50 13.27 -2.43 -2.53
CA TYR A 50 12.89 -3.76 -3.01
C TYR A 50 13.15 -3.89 -4.52
N THR A 51 14.20 -4.62 -4.90
CA THR A 51 14.69 -4.69 -6.29
C THR A 51 13.82 -5.51 -7.24
N GLY A 52 12.82 -6.24 -6.71
CA GLY A 52 11.75 -6.83 -7.50
C GLY A 52 10.83 -5.78 -8.14
N PHE A 53 10.90 -4.52 -7.67
CA PHE A 53 10.21 -3.39 -8.27
C PHE A 53 11.15 -2.60 -9.19
N ALA A 54 10.62 -2.07 -10.29
CA ALA A 54 11.31 -1.07 -11.11
C ALA A 54 11.55 0.21 -10.30
N GLU A 55 12.49 1.05 -10.73
CA GLU A 55 12.85 2.27 -9.98
C GLU A 55 11.69 3.28 -9.96
N ASP A 56 11.01 3.40 -11.10
CA ASP A 56 9.89 4.28 -11.39
C ASP A 56 8.51 3.60 -11.19
N ILE A 57 8.46 2.52 -10.41
CA ILE A 57 7.24 1.75 -10.17
C ILE A 57 6.08 2.64 -9.70
N VAL A 58 4.88 2.36 -10.23
CA VAL A 58 3.62 2.93 -9.72
C VAL A 58 2.76 1.82 -9.10
N GLY A 59 2.56 1.89 -7.80
CA GLY A 59 1.72 0.97 -7.05
C GLY A 59 0.42 1.63 -6.59
N ARG A 60 -0.66 0.86 -6.50
CA ARG A 60 -1.89 1.28 -5.83
C ARG A 60 -2.41 0.18 -4.93
N VAL A 61 -2.92 0.57 -3.76
CA VAL A 61 -3.67 -0.32 -2.86
C VAL A 61 -5.06 0.28 -2.66
N ASP A 62 -6.10 -0.47 -3.01
CA ASP A 62 -7.50 -0.02 -3.10
C ASP A 62 -8.01 0.74 -1.86
N VAL A 63 -7.61 0.32 -0.67
CA VAL A 63 -8.07 0.91 0.60
C VAL A 63 -7.22 2.07 1.09
N THR A 64 -6.10 2.36 0.42
CA THR A 64 -5.20 3.48 0.75
C THR A 64 -5.07 4.43 -0.43
N GLU A 65 -3.92 4.45 -1.12
CA GLU A 65 -3.58 5.46 -2.11
C GLU A 65 -2.61 4.90 -3.18
N THR A 66 -2.07 5.79 -4.01
CA THR A 66 -1.06 5.52 -5.03
C THR A 66 0.35 5.86 -4.51
N PHE A 67 1.33 5.02 -4.83
CA PHE A 67 2.73 5.18 -4.45
C PHE A 67 3.62 5.23 -5.69
N ILE A 68 4.43 6.28 -5.78
CA ILE A 68 5.34 6.49 -6.91
C ILE A 68 6.79 6.27 -6.47
N GLY A 69 7.51 5.47 -7.24
CA GLY A 69 8.91 5.16 -7.04
C GLY A 69 9.15 4.02 -6.05
N ARG A 70 10.27 3.34 -6.23
CA ARG A 70 10.61 2.10 -5.53
C ARG A 70 10.66 2.24 -4.01
N GLU A 71 11.23 3.33 -3.52
CA GLU A 71 11.42 3.52 -2.07
C GLU A 71 10.08 3.60 -1.34
N LEU A 72 9.16 4.41 -1.86
CA LEU A 72 7.85 4.59 -1.25
C LEU A 72 7.04 3.29 -1.28
N ASN A 73 7.03 2.60 -2.43
CA ASN A 73 6.38 1.30 -2.55
C ASN A 73 6.98 0.26 -1.58
N THR A 74 8.29 0.26 -1.37
CA THR A 74 8.95 -0.65 -0.43
C THR A 74 8.52 -0.37 1.02
N GLU A 75 8.47 0.90 1.41
CA GLU A 75 8.06 1.29 2.75
C GLU A 75 6.59 0.97 3.02
N TYR A 76 5.69 1.19 2.07
CA TYR A 76 4.28 0.89 2.26
C TYR A 76 3.97 -0.61 2.24
N ILE A 77 4.54 -1.36 1.31
CA ILE A 77 4.24 -2.80 1.19
C ILE A 77 4.91 -3.61 2.28
N PHE A 78 6.13 -3.24 2.70
CA PHE A 78 6.89 -4.01 3.68
C PHE A 78 7.07 -3.26 5.00
N GLY A 79 7.47 -1.99 4.94
CA GLY A 79 7.77 -1.15 6.10
C GLY A 79 6.58 -0.92 7.04
N LEU A 80 5.38 -0.69 6.51
CA LEU A 80 4.14 -0.57 7.28
C LEU A 80 3.96 -1.77 8.22
N PHE A 81 3.94 -2.97 7.65
CA PHE A 81 3.67 -4.20 8.39
C PHE A 81 4.85 -4.63 9.27
N ALA A 82 6.08 -4.40 8.81
CA ALA A 82 7.28 -4.61 9.61
C ALA A 82 7.29 -3.72 10.86
N GLY A 83 6.92 -2.46 10.69
CA GLY A 83 6.83 -1.49 11.77
C GLY A 83 5.65 -1.78 12.71
N ILE A 84 4.50 -2.27 12.23
CA ILE A 84 3.43 -2.76 13.12
C ILE A 84 3.91 -3.95 13.95
N ALA A 85 4.62 -4.90 13.32
CA ALA A 85 5.09 -6.10 14.00
C ALA A 85 6.17 -5.83 15.07
N THR A 86 6.90 -4.72 14.94
CA THR A 86 7.99 -4.34 15.86
C THR A 86 7.65 -3.16 16.77
N GLY A 87 6.63 -2.37 16.40
CA GLY A 87 6.40 -1.02 16.91
C GLY A 87 5.78 -0.93 18.29
N ALA A 88 5.18 -2.00 18.82
CA ALA A 88 4.76 -2.02 20.22
C ALA A 88 4.44 -3.45 20.67
N ASN A 89 5.40 -4.12 21.30
CA ASN A 89 5.16 -5.35 22.06
C ASN A 89 4.21 -5.17 23.28
N ALA A 90 3.43 -4.08 23.36
CA ALA A 90 2.56 -3.77 24.50
C ALA A 90 1.12 -3.39 24.13
N SER A 91 0.78 -3.13 22.87
CA SER A 91 -0.59 -2.68 22.49
C SER A 91 -1.13 -3.35 21.23
N THR A 92 -2.44 -3.56 21.20
CA THR A 92 -3.15 -4.13 20.06
C THR A 92 -3.18 -3.16 18.87
N PRO A 93 -2.69 -3.56 17.67
CA PRO A 93 -2.63 -2.68 16.50
C PRO A 93 -3.98 -2.57 15.79
N LEU A 94 -4.18 -1.47 15.04
CA LEU A 94 -5.37 -1.29 14.20
C LEU A 94 -5.32 -2.11 12.90
N LEU A 95 -4.11 -2.49 12.47
CA LEU A 95 -3.82 -3.30 11.29
C LEU A 95 -3.12 -4.59 11.70
N GLY A 96 -3.41 -5.66 10.98
CA GLY A 96 -2.82 -6.97 11.25
C GLY A 96 -1.44 -7.10 10.62
N VAL A 97 -0.64 -8.01 11.16
CA VAL A 97 0.65 -8.40 10.60
C VAL A 97 0.44 -9.57 9.63
N PRO A 98 0.85 -9.45 8.36
CA PRO A 98 0.73 -10.53 7.38
C PRO A 98 1.61 -11.71 7.78
N LEU A 99 1.01 -12.89 7.80
CA LEU A 99 1.68 -14.18 7.95
C LEU A 99 1.81 -14.84 6.58
N ASN A 100 2.24 -16.11 6.57
CA ASN A 100 2.29 -16.90 5.35
C ASN A 100 0.89 -17.07 4.74
N GLY A 101 0.86 -17.28 3.44
CA GLY A 101 -0.36 -17.45 2.67
C GLY A 101 -0.20 -18.47 1.57
N SER A 102 -1.28 -18.67 0.81
CA SER A 102 -1.33 -19.55 -0.35
C SER A 102 -1.87 -18.81 -1.57
N LEU A 103 -1.51 -19.33 -2.74
CA LEU A 103 -2.06 -18.91 -4.02
C LEU A 103 -3.41 -19.60 -4.22
N VAL A 104 -4.44 -18.83 -4.56
CA VAL A 104 -5.81 -19.32 -4.82
C VAL A 104 -6.06 -19.41 -6.32
N ASP A 105 -5.64 -18.38 -7.05
CA ASP A 105 -5.82 -18.29 -8.49
C ASP A 105 -4.64 -17.52 -9.10
N LEU A 106 -4.28 -17.86 -10.34
CA LEU A 106 -3.15 -17.25 -11.05
C LEU A 106 -3.40 -17.25 -12.56
N VAL A 107 -3.37 -16.05 -13.13
CA VAL A 107 -3.35 -15.81 -14.57
C VAL A 107 -2.04 -15.13 -14.93
N ILE A 108 -1.37 -15.64 -15.95
CA ILE A 108 -0.17 -15.04 -16.54
C ILE A 108 -0.38 -14.96 -18.04
N GLU A 109 -0.26 -13.76 -18.59
CA GLU A 109 -0.37 -13.48 -20.02
C GLU A 109 0.65 -12.41 -20.41
N ASN A 110 1.60 -12.75 -21.28
CA ASN A 110 2.72 -11.89 -21.65
C ASN A 110 3.46 -11.37 -20.40
N ASN A 111 3.51 -10.05 -20.21
CA ASN A 111 4.12 -9.38 -19.05
C ASN A 111 3.12 -9.05 -17.92
N LEU A 112 1.88 -9.54 -18.00
CA LEU A 112 0.84 -9.36 -16.98
C LEU A 112 0.73 -10.60 -16.10
N MET A 113 0.68 -10.38 -14.78
CA MET A 113 0.26 -11.38 -13.81
C MET A 113 -0.92 -10.88 -13.01
N ILE A 114 -1.94 -11.74 -12.83
CA ILE A 114 -3.01 -11.54 -11.87
C ILE A 114 -2.98 -12.72 -10.90
N ALA A 115 -2.68 -12.45 -9.63
CA ALA A 115 -2.63 -13.44 -8.57
C ALA A 115 -3.69 -13.15 -7.52
N THR A 116 -4.51 -14.15 -7.18
CA THR A 116 -5.38 -14.10 -6.01
C THR A 116 -4.72 -14.90 -4.90
N THR A 117 -4.48 -14.28 -3.75
CA THR A 117 -3.80 -14.90 -2.61
C THR A 117 -4.67 -14.89 -1.37
N LEU A 118 -4.66 -16.00 -0.64
CA LEU A 118 -5.23 -16.11 0.70
C LEU A 118 -4.09 -15.94 1.71
N ARG A 119 -4.23 -15.04 2.66
CA ARG A 119 -3.19 -14.77 3.64
C ARG A 119 -3.76 -14.48 5.02
N ASP A 120 -3.21 -15.15 6.02
CA ASP A 120 -3.55 -14.87 7.40
C ASP A 120 -2.90 -13.58 7.87
N PHE A 121 -3.65 -12.77 8.61
CA PHE A 121 -3.16 -11.57 9.27
C PHE A 121 -3.40 -11.69 10.78
N ASN A 122 -2.40 -11.33 11.57
CA ASN A 122 -2.42 -11.39 13.02
C ASN A 122 -2.65 -10.00 13.63
N TRP A 123 -3.79 -9.80 14.28
CA TRP A 123 -4.16 -8.57 15.01
C TRP A 123 -3.90 -8.65 16.52
N THR A 124 -3.17 -9.66 17.00
CA THR A 124 -3.00 -10.07 18.41
C THR A 124 -4.30 -10.54 19.10
N VAL A 125 -5.44 -9.92 18.82
CA VAL A 125 -6.77 -10.31 19.29
C VAL A 125 -7.43 -11.41 18.44
N ALA A 126 -6.95 -11.61 17.23
CA ALA A 126 -7.40 -12.65 16.31
C ALA A 126 -6.37 -12.86 15.18
N VAL A 127 -6.32 -14.08 14.65
CA VAL A 127 -5.72 -14.38 13.35
C VAL A 127 -6.87 -14.55 12.37
N VAL A 128 -6.86 -13.79 11.27
CA VAL A 128 -7.97 -13.73 10.32
C VAL A 128 -7.45 -13.92 8.89
N PRO A 129 -8.05 -14.82 8.10
CA PRO A 129 -7.72 -14.96 6.70
C PRO A 129 -8.20 -13.75 5.90
N THR A 130 -7.35 -13.26 5.01
CA THR A 130 -7.61 -12.14 4.10
C THR A 130 -7.41 -12.59 2.67
N LEU A 131 -8.23 -12.09 1.75
CA LEU A 131 -8.16 -12.44 0.34
C LEU A 131 -7.75 -11.21 -0.47
N TRP A 132 -6.66 -11.32 -1.22
CA TRP A 132 -6.07 -10.23 -1.99
C TRP A 132 -6.01 -10.59 -3.47
N GLN A 133 -6.43 -9.67 -4.34
CA GLN A 133 -6.09 -9.72 -5.76
C GLN A 133 -4.92 -8.76 -6.01
N LEU A 134 -3.88 -9.27 -6.65
CA LEU A 134 -2.69 -8.53 -7.03
C LEU A 134 -2.56 -8.58 -8.54
N LYS A 135 -2.54 -7.42 -9.19
CA LYS A 135 -2.19 -7.29 -10.60
C LYS A 135 -0.79 -6.73 -10.68
N PHE A 136 0.10 -7.38 -11.41
CA PHE A 136 1.48 -6.95 -11.63
C PHE A 136 1.74 -6.85 -13.12
N LEU A 137 2.33 -5.75 -13.55
CA LEU A 137 2.90 -5.60 -14.88
C LEU A 137 4.42 -5.59 -14.75
N PHE A 138 5.10 -6.30 -15.64
CA PHE A 138 6.53 -6.51 -15.58
C PHE A 138 7.26 -5.88 -16.78
N ASN A 139 8.52 -5.51 -16.57
CA ASN A 139 9.47 -5.19 -17.63
C ASN A 139 10.27 -6.43 -18.08
N ASP A 140 11.14 -6.25 -19.07
CA ASP A 140 12.01 -7.30 -19.64
C ASP A 140 13.06 -7.82 -18.65
N GLN A 141 13.37 -7.06 -17.60
CA GLN A 141 14.23 -7.53 -16.50
C GLN A 141 13.47 -8.40 -15.47
N GLY A 142 12.16 -8.56 -15.60
CA GLY A 142 11.33 -9.28 -14.64
C GLY A 142 11.04 -8.49 -13.36
N GLN A 143 11.17 -7.16 -13.40
CA GLN A 143 10.77 -6.26 -12.32
C GLN A 143 9.35 -5.76 -12.56
N VAL A 144 8.62 -5.51 -11.48
CA VAL A 144 7.28 -4.92 -11.56
C VAL A 144 7.39 -3.42 -11.82
N THR A 145 6.74 -2.94 -12.88
CA THR A 145 6.65 -1.52 -13.23
C THR A 145 5.36 -0.88 -12.73
N GLN A 146 4.30 -1.66 -12.55
CA GLN A 146 3.08 -1.21 -11.88
C GLN A 146 2.35 -2.35 -11.20
N TYR A 147 1.67 -2.04 -10.09
CA TYR A 147 0.75 -2.98 -9.46
C TYR A 147 -0.54 -2.34 -8.98
N ASP A 148 -1.60 -3.13 -8.97
CA ASP A 148 -2.89 -2.78 -8.36
C ASP A 148 -3.31 -3.88 -7.40
N ALA A 149 -3.43 -3.54 -6.12
CA ALA A 149 -3.73 -4.47 -5.04
C ALA A 149 -5.10 -4.19 -4.43
N ILE A 150 -5.97 -5.19 -4.44
CA ILE A 150 -7.34 -5.10 -3.96
C ILE A 150 -7.51 -6.06 -2.78
N LEU A 151 -7.95 -5.54 -1.65
CA LEU A 151 -8.37 -6.33 -0.49
C LEU A 151 -9.84 -6.67 -0.61
N TYR A 152 -10.15 -7.91 -0.95
CA TYR A 152 -11.55 -8.32 -1.08
C TYR A 152 -12.29 -8.21 0.24
N ARG A 153 -13.47 -7.60 0.17
CA ARG A 153 -14.41 -7.45 1.30
C ARG A 153 -13.77 -6.72 2.50
N ALA A 154 -12.89 -5.75 2.24
CA ALA A 154 -12.24 -4.97 3.29
C ALA A 154 -13.22 -4.48 4.37
N SER A 155 -14.36 -3.86 4.00
CA SER A 155 -15.35 -3.39 4.98
C SER A 155 -15.88 -4.51 5.90
N ALA A 156 -16.14 -5.70 5.34
CA ALA A 156 -16.63 -6.83 6.13
C ALA A 156 -15.54 -7.43 7.02
N LEU A 157 -14.30 -7.53 6.52
CA LEU A 157 -13.15 -7.95 7.31
C LEU A 157 -12.98 -7.05 8.53
N PHE A 158 -12.93 -5.74 8.32
CA PHE A 158 -12.68 -4.80 9.40
C PHE A 158 -13.87 -4.65 10.34
N ALA A 159 -15.11 -4.73 9.86
CA ALA A 159 -16.29 -4.85 10.72
C ALA A 159 -16.25 -6.09 11.65
N SER A 160 -15.51 -7.15 11.29
CA SER A 160 -15.35 -8.34 12.13
C SER A 160 -14.20 -8.25 13.15
N VAL A 161 -13.19 -7.42 12.88
CA VAL A 161 -11.95 -7.33 13.67
C VAL A 161 -11.91 -6.09 14.55
N TRP A 162 -12.29 -4.92 14.03
CA TRP A 162 -12.24 -3.66 14.76
C TRP A 162 -13.01 -3.65 16.08
N PRO A 163 -14.18 -4.30 16.24
CA PRO A 163 -14.82 -4.40 17.54
C PRO A 163 -13.98 -5.15 18.59
N LYS A 164 -13.13 -6.11 18.18
CA LYS A 164 -12.21 -6.82 19.09
C LYS A 164 -11.02 -5.92 19.45
N VAL A 165 -10.48 -5.21 18.45
CA VAL A 165 -9.39 -4.23 18.65
C VAL A 165 -9.86 -3.09 19.56
N ALA A 166 -11.06 -2.57 19.36
CA ALA A 166 -11.64 -1.53 20.19
C ALA A 166 -11.77 -1.96 21.65
N LYS A 167 -12.24 -3.19 21.92
CA LYS A 167 -12.31 -3.74 23.29
C LYS A 167 -10.92 -3.83 23.94
N ALA A 168 -9.91 -4.26 23.19
CA ALA A 168 -8.53 -4.28 23.68
C ALA A 168 -8.02 -2.85 23.95
N ALA A 169 -8.25 -1.92 23.02
CA ALA A 169 -7.87 -0.52 23.20
C ALA A 169 -8.53 0.14 24.42
N ILE A 170 -9.81 -0.14 24.70
CA ILE A 170 -10.51 0.34 25.90
C ILE A 170 -9.77 -0.10 27.17
N GLN A 171 -9.33 -1.36 27.23
CA GLN A 171 -8.59 -1.89 28.38
C GLN A 171 -7.17 -1.32 28.46
N GLU A 172 -6.42 -1.36 27.36
CA GLU A 172 -5.02 -0.93 27.28
C GLU A 172 -4.85 0.58 27.56
N LEU A 173 -5.81 1.39 27.14
CA LEU A 173 -5.78 2.85 27.30
C LEU A 173 -6.54 3.33 28.56
N GLY A 174 -7.13 2.42 29.34
CA GLY A 174 -7.90 2.77 30.54
C GLY A 174 -9.14 3.63 30.27
N LEU A 175 -9.80 3.42 29.12
CA LEU A 175 -11.00 4.17 28.73
C LEU A 175 -12.24 3.67 29.50
N PRO A 176 -13.27 4.51 29.69
CA PRO A 176 -14.53 4.06 30.29
C PRO A 176 -15.13 2.86 29.54
N HIS A 177 -15.65 1.87 30.27
CA HIS A 177 -16.19 0.63 29.68
C HIS A 177 -17.33 0.82 28.67
N HIS A 178 -18.01 1.97 28.70
CA HIS A 178 -19.09 2.32 27.78
C HIS A 178 -18.62 3.13 26.56
N THR A 179 -17.31 3.28 26.38
CA THR A 179 -16.74 3.95 25.20
C THR A 179 -17.13 3.18 23.94
N SER A 180 -17.66 3.88 22.94
CA SER A 180 -18.00 3.28 21.64
C SER A 180 -16.75 2.83 20.89
N ASP A 181 -16.88 1.81 20.04
CA ASP A 181 -15.76 1.27 19.26
C ASP A 181 -15.01 2.34 18.45
N THR A 182 -15.72 3.20 17.73
CA THR A 182 -15.11 4.28 16.92
C THR A 182 -14.26 5.24 17.77
N VAL A 183 -14.73 5.62 18.97
CA VAL A 183 -13.96 6.48 19.88
C VAL A 183 -12.72 5.76 20.41
N ALA A 184 -12.82 4.47 20.72
CA ALA A 184 -11.68 3.69 21.17
C ALA A 184 -10.60 3.56 20.08
N LEU A 185 -11.01 3.27 18.84
CA LEU A 185 -10.11 3.19 17.68
C LEU A 185 -9.48 4.55 17.36
N GLN A 186 -10.26 5.63 17.40
CA GLN A 186 -9.77 7.00 17.25
C GLN A 186 -8.73 7.36 18.30
N THR A 187 -8.99 6.96 19.55
CA THR A 187 -8.06 7.25 20.66
C THR A 187 -6.77 6.45 20.51
N ARG A 188 -6.85 5.18 20.11
CA ARG A 188 -5.69 4.36 19.75
C ARG A 188 -4.88 5.02 18.63
N ALA A 189 -5.52 5.41 17.53
CA ALA A 189 -4.85 6.10 16.42
C ALA A 189 -4.15 7.39 16.90
N ALA A 190 -4.82 8.22 17.70
CA ALA A 190 -4.23 9.45 18.25
C ALA A 190 -3.01 9.17 19.13
N VAL A 191 -3.10 8.21 20.04
CA VAL A 191 -1.99 7.84 20.93
C VAL A 191 -0.78 7.38 20.14
N ASP A 192 -0.98 6.51 19.16
CA ASP A 192 0.10 5.92 18.38
C ASP A 192 0.72 6.96 17.43
N VAL A 193 -0.11 7.76 16.74
CA VAL A 193 0.35 8.87 15.88
C VAL A 193 1.18 9.87 16.68
N CYS A 194 0.67 10.33 17.82
CA CYS A 194 1.36 11.36 18.58
C CYS A 194 2.62 10.84 19.28
N SER A 195 2.63 9.56 19.70
CA SER A 195 3.83 8.95 20.26
C SER A 195 4.92 8.77 19.19
N ALA A 196 4.56 8.32 18.00
CA ALA A 196 5.51 8.17 16.89
C ALA A 196 6.02 9.54 16.39
N HIS A 197 5.13 10.55 16.33
CA HIS A 197 5.47 11.93 16.01
C HIS A 197 6.54 12.49 16.97
N GLU A 198 6.36 12.34 18.28
CA GLU A 198 7.32 12.83 19.28
C GLU A 198 8.71 12.19 19.17
N VAL A 199 8.78 10.95 18.69
CA VAL A 199 10.05 10.22 18.56
C VAL A 199 10.78 10.57 17.27
N TYR A 200 10.06 10.63 16.15
CA TYR A 200 10.68 10.66 14.81
C TYR A 200 10.54 12.00 14.08
N CYS A 201 9.54 12.83 14.42
CA CYS A 201 9.24 14.07 13.71
C CYS A 201 9.76 15.28 14.47
N LEU A 202 11.08 15.43 14.44
CA LEU A 202 11.83 16.45 15.16
C LEU A 202 12.41 17.51 14.20
N GLY A 203 12.77 18.67 14.75
CA GLY A 203 13.44 19.74 14.00
C GLY A 203 12.64 20.17 12.76
N PRO A 204 13.24 20.19 11.56
CA PRO A 204 12.52 20.54 10.32
C PRO A 204 11.30 19.67 10.00
N ASN A 205 11.24 18.46 10.55
CA ASN A 205 10.14 17.52 10.32
C ASN A 205 9.03 17.65 11.37
N GLN A 206 9.13 18.59 12.31
CA GLN A 206 8.11 18.79 13.35
C GLN A 206 6.79 19.27 12.75
N GLN A 207 5.70 18.56 13.05
CA GLN A 207 4.34 18.82 12.55
C GLN A 207 3.42 19.44 13.59
N TYR A 208 3.66 19.13 14.87
CA TYR A 208 2.90 19.64 16.01
C TYR A 208 3.86 20.27 17.02
N LYS A 209 3.47 21.38 17.65
CA LYS A 209 4.27 22.07 18.67
C LYS A 209 4.33 21.29 19.97
N SER A 210 3.36 20.41 20.22
CA SER A 210 3.28 19.58 21.42
C SER A 210 2.42 18.33 21.21
N ARG A 211 2.58 17.34 22.09
CA ARG A 211 1.68 16.18 22.17
C ARG A 211 0.22 16.57 22.30
N ALA A 212 -0.09 17.58 23.12
CA ALA A 212 -1.46 18.02 23.36
C ALA A 212 -2.11 18.57 22.08
N GLU A 213 -1.35 19.31 21.26
CA GLU A 213 -1.81 19.79 19.96
C GLU A 213 -2.06 18.63 19.00
N CYS A 214 -1.14 17.66 18.94
CA CYS A 214 -1.31 16.45 18.14
C CYS A 214 -2.57 15.68 18.54
N MET A 215 -2.73 15.39 19.84
CA MET A 215 -3.89 14.66 20.36
C MET A 215 -5.19 15.40 20.06
N ASN A 216 -5.23 16.72 20.24
CA ASN A 216 -6.41 17.51 19.93
C ASN A 216 -6.74 17.49 18.43
N PHE A 217 -5.74 17.58 17.55
CA PHE A 217 -5.96 17.51 16.12
C PHE A 217 -6.55 16.15 15.73
N VAL A 218 -5.86 15.06 16.09
CA VAL A 218 -6.30 13.72 15.70
C VAL A 218 -7.66 13.40 16.31
N LEU A 219 -7.90 13.67 17.59
CA LEU A 219 -9.17 13.33 18.23
C LEU A 219 -10.36 14.20 17.78
N ASN A 220 -10.13 15.50 17.54
CA ASN A 220 -11.24 16.48 17.47
C ASN A 220 -11.34 17.25 16.15
N LYS A 221 -10.39 17.10 15.23
CA LYS A 221 -10.36 17.87 13.96
C LYS A 221 -10.53 17.02 12.71
N ILE A 222 -10.35 15.72 12.82
CA ILE A 222 -10.51 14.75 11.73
C ILE A 222 -11.30 13.53 12.21
N PRO A 223 -12.04 12.86 11.31
CA PRO A 223 -12.71 11.61 11.65
C PRO A 223 -11.71 10.45 11.79
N PHE A 224 -12.16 9.32 12.36
CA PHE A 224 -11.40 8.07 12.32
C PHE A 224 -11.19 7.57 10.91
N GLY A 225 -12.26 7.61 10.10
CA GLY A 225 -12.29 7.04 8.77
C GLY A 225 -12.84 5.62 8.74
N GLU A 226 -13.45 5.28 7.62
CA GLU A 226 -13.75 3.90 7.24
C GLU A 226 -12.52 3.23 6.63
N ILE A 227 -12.54 1.90 6.44
CA ILE A 227 -11.38 1.18 5.91
C ILE A 227 -10.93 1.67 4.52
N TRP A 228 -11.87 2.03 3.66
CA TRP A 228 -11.59 2.55 2.32
C TRP A 228 -11.06 3.99 2.35
N GLN A 229 -10.99 4.62 3.52
CA GLN A 229 -10.50 5.99 3.72
C GLN A 229 -9.05 6.02 4.23
N GLY A 230 -8.27 4.98 3.94
CA GLY A 230 -6.86 4.88 4.33
C GLY A 230 -5.91 5.83 3.60
N GLY A 231 -6.35 6.48 2.51
CA GLY A 231 -5.69 7.61 1.84
C GLY A 231 -6.40 8.96 2.03
N GLN A 232 -7.43 9.02 2.87
CA GLN A 232 -8.23 10.24 3.08
C GLN A 232 -7.72 11.04 4.28
N ASN A 233 -8.26 12.24 4.51
CA ASN A 233 -7.96 13.06 5.69
C ASN A 233 -8.55 12.50 6.99
N THR A 234 -7.97 11.39 7.46
CA THR A 234 -8.48 10.62 8.59
C THR A 234 -7.39 10.31 9.60
N ALA A 235 -7.78 9.96 10.82
CA ALA A 235 -6.86 9.46 11.83
C ALA A 235 -6.30 8.09 11.44
N PHE A 236 -7.09 7.26 10.75
CA PHE A 236 -6.65 5.96 10.25
C PHE A 236 -5.55 6.07 9.19
N CYS A 237 -5.66 7.00 8.23
CA CYS A 237 -4.56 7.29 7.30
C CYS A 237 -3.29 7.68 8.05
N ARG A 238 -3.38 8.60 9.01
CA ARG A 238 -2.22 9.03 9.81
C ARG A 238 -1.61 7.88 10.61
N TYR A 239 -2.45 7.00 11.16
CA TYR A 239 -1.99 5.78 11.83
C TYR A 239 -1.17 4.88 10.88
N ILE A 240 -1.64 4.66 9.64
CA ILE A 240 -0.94 3.87 8.62
C ILE A 240 0.48 4.41 8.38
N HIS A 241 0.67 5.72 8.47
CA HIS A 241 1.97 6.34 8.24
C HIS A 241 2.97 6.24 9.39
N THR A 242 2.50 5.98 10.61
CA THR A 242 3.36 5.93 11.80
C THR A 242 4.55 4.98 11.70
N PRO A 243 4.44 3.75 11.15
CA PRO A 243 5.55 2.79 11.23
C PRO A 243 6.70 3.14 10.29
N MET A 244 6.44 3.96 9.27
CA MET A 244 7.43 4.40 8.27
C MET A 244 8.18 5.68 8.68
N LEU A 245 7.75 6.36 9.75
CA LEU A 245 8.42 7.56 10.26
C LEU A 245 9.89 7.33 10.59
N GLN A 246 10.23 6.14 11.10
CA GLN A 246 11.62 5.77 11.43
C GLN A 246 12.50 5.54 10.19
N LEU A 247 11.90 5.26 9.02
CA LEU A 247 12.63 4.93 7.79
C LEU A 247 13.03 6.21 7.06
N ARG A 248 12.05 7.08 6.76
CA ARG A 248 12.26 8.37 6.11
C ARG A 248 11.39 9.45 6.74
N PRO A 249 11.80 10.06 7.87
CA PRO A 249 11.01 11.09 8.56
C PRO A 249 10.66 12.28 7.68
N ALA A 250 11.58 12.73 6.81
CA ALA A 250 11.34 13.87 5.92
C ALA A 250 10.20 13.62 4.90
N VAL A 251 9.94 12.35 4.56
CA VAL A 251 8.84 11.95 3.68
C VAL A 251 7.57 11.72 4.48
N HIS A 252 7.65 10.98 5.59
CA HIS A 252 6.44 10.51 6.28
C HIS A 252 5.89 11.42 7.37
N CYS A 253 6.72 12.31 7.94
CA CYS A 253 6.23 13.24 8.97
C CYS A 253 5.12 14.16 8.46
N PRO A 254 5.22 14.79 7.28
CA PRO A 254 4.12 15.56 6.71
C PRO A 254 2.77 14.80 6.68
N HIS A 255 2.81 13.49 6.38
CA HIS A 255 1.61 12.65 6.28
C HIS A 255 0.87 12.48 7.61
N VAL A 256 1.59 12.44 8.73
CA VAL A 256 0.97 12.34 10.08
C VAL A 256 0.57 13.69 10.66
N GLY A 257 0.93 14.80 9.99
CA GLY A 257 0.70 16.17 10.42
C GLY A 257 -0.69 16.73 10.07
N PRO A 258 -0.97 17.99 10.44
CA PRO A 258 -2.23 18.65 10.12
C PRO A 258 -2.50 18.79 8.62
N THR A 259 -1.46 18.97 7.82
CA THR A 259 -1.57 19.13 6.36
C THR A 259 -1.83 17.82 5.64
N GLY A 260 -1.49 16.68 6.25
CA GLY A 260 -1.58 15.37 5.62
C GLY A 260 -0.51 15.10 4.56
N GLY A 261 0.40 16.03 4.31
CA GLY A 261 1.58 15.89 3.46
C GLY A 261 1.34 15.68 1.96
N ASP A 262 0.10 15.47 1.53
CA ASP A 262 -0.41 15.01 0.21
C ASP A 262 -1.01 13.59 0.22
N MET A 263 -0.68 12.77 1.23
CA MET A 263 -1.17 11.39 1.38
C MET A 263 -2.43 11.25 2.23
N CYS A 264 -2.60 12.09 3.26
CA CYS A 264 -3.76 12.04 4.17
C CYS A 264 -4.60 13.30 4.02
N VAL A 265 -5.12 13.52 2.81
CA VAL A 265 -5.93 14.68 2.44
C VAL A 265 -7.30 14.26 1.91
N ASP A 266 -8.25 15.18 1.77
CA ASP A 266 -9.57 14.84 1.25
C ASP A 266 -9.49 14.67 -0.28
N HIS A 267 -9.86 13.49 -0.78
CA HIS A 267 -9.96 13.19 -2.20
C HIS A 267 -11.43 13.01 -2.60
N PRO A 268 -11.97 13.85 -3.51
CA PRO A 268 -13.27 13.62 -4.12
C PRO A 268 -13.36 12.23 -4.75
N TYR A 269 -14.52 11.58 -4.62
CA TYR A 269 -14.74 10.24 -5.18
C TYR A 269 -14.40 10.17 -6.67
N GLU A 270 -14.85 11.17 -7.44
CA GLU A 270 -14.64 11.24 -8.88
C GLU A 270 -13.15 11.28 -9.23
N SER A 271 -12.33 11.99 -8.46
CA SER A 271 -10.87 12.02 -8.71
C SER A 271 -10.19 10.67 -8.49
N MET A 272 -10.71 9.86 -7.56
CA MET A 272 -10.15 8.54 -7.27
C MET A 272 -10.50 7.49 -8.34
N VAL A 273 -11.60 7.68 -9.07
CA VAL A 273 -12.08 6.67 -10.05
C VAL A 273 -11.86 7.05 -11.51
N VAL A 274 -11.80 8.35 -11.84
CA VAL A 274 -11.63 8.80 -13.23
C VAL A 274 -10.16 8.82 -13.66
N GLY A 275 -9.23 9.07 -12.74
CA GLY A 275 -7.80 9.08 -13.01
C GLY A 275 -7.19 7.69 -12.82
N SER A 276 -6.60 7.11 -13.87
CA SER A 276 -5.67 5.98 -13.69
C SER A 276 -4.29 6.52 -13.35
N PRO A 277 -3.66 6.09 -12.24
CA PRO A 277 -2.26 6.44 -11.96
C PRO A 277 -1.29 5.67 -12.86
N PHE A 278 -1.77 4.64 -13.56
CA PHE A 278 -0.94 3.73 -14.32
C PHE A 278 -0.66 4.25 -15.72
N SER A 279 0.60 4.12 -16.14
CA SER A 279 1.04 4.47 -17.49
C SER A 279 0.48 3.54 -18.58
N GLN A 280 0.09 2.32 -18.19
CA GLN A 280 -0.44 1.30 -19.08
C GLN A 280 -1.66 0.61 -18.45
N SER A 281 -2.59 0.16 -19.29
CA SER A 281 -3.70 -0.68 -18.81
C SER A 281 -3.19 -2.06 -18.40
N PHE A 282 -3.81 -2.66 -17.38
CA PHE A 282 -3.62 -4.08 -17.04
C PHE A 282 -4.41 -5.03 -17.97
N SER A 283 -4.90 -4.54 -19.10
CA SER A 283 -5.55 -5.36 -20.13
C SER A 283 -4.51 -5.84 -21.13
N ALA A 284 -4.30 -7.16 -21.19
CA ALA A 284 -3.68 -7.77 -22.36
C ALA A 284 -4.76 -7.88 -23.44
N LEU A 285 -4.69 -7.04 -24.47
CA LEU A 285 -5.53 -7.20 -25.65
C LEU A 285 -4.72 -7.90 -26.75
N PRO A 286 -5.35 -8.77 -27.55
CA PRO A 286 -4.68 -9.41 -28.68
C PRO A 286 -4.07 -8.39 -29.63
N ASN A 287 -2.95 -8.76 -30.27
CA ASN A 287 -2.31 -7.98 -31.33
C ASN A 287 -1.90 -6.55 -30.93
N ASN A 288 -1.56 -6.32 -29.65
CA ASN A 288 -1.17 -5.01 -29.12
C ASN A 288 -2.27 -3.93 -29.24
N LEU A 289 -3.54 -4.34 -29.31
CA LEU A 289 -4.63 -3.38 -29.23
C LEU A 289 -4.63 -2.68 -27.87
N THR A 290 -5.11 -1.46 -27.85
CA THR A 290 -5.44 -0.71 -26.64
C THR A 290 -6.96 -0.64 -26.47
N LEU A 291 -7.44 -0.31 -25.27
CA LEU A 291 -8.87 -0.06 -25.06
C LEU A 291 -9.37 1.07 -25.98
N ALA A 292 -8.52 2.07 -26.24
CA ALA A 292 -8.81 3.13 -27.18
C ALA A 292 -8.97 2.62 -28.63
N ASP A 293 -8.16 1.65 -29.06
CA ASP A 293 -8.29 1.02 -30.39
C ASP A 293 -9.62 0.27 -30.57
N LEU A 294 -10.24 -0.15 -29.47
CA LEU A 294 -11.55 -0.79 -29.47
C LEU A 294 -12.72 0.21 -29.50
N GLY A 295 -12.46 1.50 -29.31
CA GLY A 295 -13.50 2.53 -29.21
C GLY A 295 -14.46 2.32 -28.03
N LEU A 296 -13.98 1.67 -26.97
CA LEU A 296 -14.70 1.40 -25.72
C LEU A 296 -14.39 2.45 -24.66
#